data_AF-A0A2V9SMT5-F1
#
_entry.id   AF-A0A2V9SMT5-F1
#
_cell.length_a   1.000
_cell.length_b   1.000
_cell.length_c   1.000
_cell.angle_alpha   90.00
_cell.angle_beta   90.00
_cell.angle_gamma   90.00
#
_symmetry.space_group_name_H-M   'P 1'
#
loop_
_entity.id
_entity.type
_entity.pdbx_description
1 polymer ?
#
loop_
_entity_poly.entity_id
_entity_poly.type
_entity_poly.pdbx_seq_one_letter_code
_entity_poly.pdbx_strand_id
1 'polypeptide(L)' 'LCEKTRSEAFDLMLQHAAELGGNAVVGARYDATEVMQGVTEVLAYGTAVVVEPAK' A
#
# COMPACT_ATOMS: atom_id res chain seq x y z
N LEU A 1 -13.69 11.16 2.30
CA LEU A 1 -12.47 11.22 3.15
C LEU A 1 -11.74 9.88 3.12
N CYS A 2 -12.37 8.78 3.56
CA CYS A 2 -11.73 7.47 3.63
C CYS A 2 -11.20 6.93 2.29
N GLU A 3 -11.88 7.19 1.16
CA GLU A 3 -11.38 6.74 -0.15
C GLU A 3 -10.11 7.46 -0.59
N LYS A 4 -9.99 8.76 -0.28
CA LYS A 4 -8.80 9.55 -0.58
C LYS A 4 -7.62 9.06 0.24
N THR A 5 -7.80 8.89 1.55
CA THR A 5 -6.77 8.36 2.46
C THR A 5 -6.31 6.96 2.03
N ARG A 6 -7.24 6.11 1.57
CA ARG A 6 -6.92 4.78 1.06
C ARG A 6 -6.09 4.83 -0.23
N SER A 7 -6.41 5.75 -1.15
CA SER A 7 -5.59 5.97 -2.35
C SER A 7 -4.20 6.47 -1.99
N GLU A 8 -4.11 7.45 -1.10
CA GLU A 8 -2.81 8.01 -0.65
C GLU A 8 -1.94 6.94 0.03
N ALA A 9 -2.51 6.10 0.89
CA ALA A 9 -1.79 4.99 1.53
C ALA A 9 -1.27 3.99 0.49
N PHE A 10 -2.06 3.70 -0.55
CA PHE A 10 -1.65 2.82 -1.64
C PHE A 10 -0.50 3.40 -2.46
N ASP A 11 -0.60 4.68 -2.82
CA ASP A 11 0.44 5.37 -3.59
C ASP A 11 1.77 5.42 -2.81
N LEU A 12 1.70 5.67 -1.49
CA LEU A 12 2.86 5.60 -0.60
C LEU A 12 3.48 4.20 -0.56
N MET A 13 2.65 3.14 -0.48
CA MET A 13 3.14 1.75 -0.54
C MET A 13 3.84 1.45 -1.87
N LEU A 14 3.28 1.91 -3.00
CA LEU A 14 3.88 1.72 -4.31
C LEU A 14 5.19 2.48 -4.46
N GLN A 15 5.25 3.72 -3.97
CA GLN A 15 6.47 4.51 -3.96
C GLN A 15 7.57 3.81 -3.17
N HIS A 16 7.27 3.33 -1.96
CA HIS A 16 8.25 2.58 -1.16
C HIS A 16 8.69 1.28 -1.83
N ALA A 17 7.77 0.57 -2.50
CA ALA A 17 8.13 -0.62 -3.28
C ALA A 17 9.08 -0.29 -4.44
N ALA A 18 8.89 0.84 -5.11
CA ALA A 18 9.77 1.31 -6.17
C ALA A 18 11.15 1.74 -5.64
N GLU A 19 11.21 2.41 -4.47
CA GLU A 19 12.45 2.76 -3.78
C GLU A 19 13.28 1.51 -3.40
N LEU A 20 12.62 0.39 -3.11
CA LEU A 20 13.25 -0.92 -2.89
C LEU A 20 13.64 -1.66 -4.19
N GLY A 21 13.37 -1.08 -5.36
CA GLY A 21 13.67 -1.65 -6.67
C GLY A 21 12.62 -2.64 -7.20
N GLY A 22 11.44 -2.74 -6.56
CA GLY A 22 10.34 -3.54 -7.05
C GLY A 22 9.61 -2.88 -8.22
N ASN A 23 9.11 -3.68 -9.16
CA ASN A 23 8.24 -3.22 -10.25
C ASN A 23 6.77 -3.64 -10.07
N ALA A 24 6.47 -4.39 -9.00
CA ALA A 24 5.13 -4.78 -8.61
C ALA A 24 5.04 -5.01 -7.09
N VAL A 25 3.81 -5.00 -6.56
CA VAL A 25 3.50 -5.42 -5.19
C VAL A 25 2.53 -6.59 -5.24
N VAL A 26 2.89 -7.69 -4.59
CA VAL A 26 2.02 -8.86 -4.43
C VAL A 26 1.52 -8.97 -2.99
N GLY A 27 0.38 -9.63 -2.81
CA GLY A 27 -0.21 -9.78 -1.48
C GLY A 27 -0.64 -8.45 -0.87
N ALA A 28 -1.01 -7.45 -1.69
CA ALA A 28 -1.46 -6.15 -1.22
C ALA A 28 -2.69 -6.27 -0.32
N ARG A 29 -2.65 -5.59 0.84
CA ARG A 29 -3.71 -5.56 1.86
C ARG A 29 -3.81 -4.16 2.43
N TYR A 30 -4.98 -3.87 3.00
CA TYR A 30 -5.19 -2.72 3.84
C TYR A 30 -5.42 -3.16 5.28
N ASP A 31 -4.95 -2.36 6.21
CA ASP A 31 -5.37 -2.37 7.60
C ASP A 31 -5.95 -1.01 7.96
N ALA A 32 -6.93 -0.98 8.84
CA ALA A 32 -7.52 0.24 9.35
C ALA A 32 -7.78 0.10 10.85
N THR A 33 -7.19 0.98 11.63
CA THR A 33 -7.28 0.96 13.10
C THR A 33 -7.71 2.32 13.60
N GLU A 34 -8.69 2.36 14.52
CA GLU A 34 -9.05 3.59 15.21
C GLU A 34 -7.99 3.91 16.26
N VAL A 35 -7.28 5.02 16.06
CA VAL A 35 -6.16 5.43 16.93
C VAL A 35 -6.61 6.40 18.02
N MET A 36 -7.67 7.16 17.74
CA MET A 36 -8.38 8.05 18.68
C MET A 36 -9.84 8.15 18.25
N GLN A 37 -10.72 8.60 19.15
CA GLN A 37 -12.14 8.72 18.85
C GLN A 37 -12.38 9.56 17.58
N GLY A 38 -12.93 8.92 16.54
CA GLY A 38 -13.20 9.57 15.25
C GLY A 38 -11.98 9.76 14.35
N VAL A 39 -10.83 9.20 14.71
CA VAL A 39 -9.58 9.23 13.91
C VAL A 39 -9.17 7.79 13.57
N THR A 40 -9.24 7.45 12.29
CA THR A 40 -8.86 6.13 11.77
C THR A 40 -7.57 6.24 10.97
N GLU A 41 -6.57 5.46 11.37
CA GLU A 41 -5.38 5.20 10.56
C GLU A 41 -5.72 4.20 9.46
N VAL A 42 -5.17 4.41 8.26
CA VAL A 42 -5.26 3.47 7.14
C VAL A 42 -3.85 3.15 6.66
N LEU A 43 -3.51 1.86 6.64
CA LEU A 43 -2.23 1.34 6.18
C LEU A 43 -2.45 0.51 4.92
N ALA A 44 -1.54 0.63 3.95
CA ALA A 44 -1.44 -0.28 2.81
C ALA A 44 -0.08 -0.97 2.87
N TYR A 45 -0.06 -2.30 2.71
CA TYR A 45 1.16 -3.08 2.75
C TYR A 45 1.10 -4.29 1.82
N GLY A 46 2.26 -4.83 1.48
CA GLY A 46 2.42 -5.99 0.62
C GLY A 46 3.91 -6.33 0.43
N THR A 47 4.21 -7.20 -0.51
CA THR A 47 5.59 -7.60 -0.83
C THR A 47 6.02 -6.98 -2.16
N ALA A 48 7.04 -6.13 -2.13
CA ALA A 48 7.69 -5.62 -3.33
C ALA A 48 8.43 -6.75 -4.06
N VAL A 49 8.20 -6.87 -5.36
CA VAL A 49 8.79 -7.92 -6.21
C VAL A 49 9.22 -7.34 -7.55
N VAL A 50 10.12 -8.06 -8.25
CA VAL A 50 10.42 -7.84 -9.66
C VAL A 50 9.81 -8.98 -10.46
N VAL A 51 8.91 -8.67 -11.38
CA VAL A 51 8.25 -9.65 -12.27
C VAL A 51 8.62 -9.41 -13.72
N GLU A 52 8.56 -10.48 -14.52
CA GLU A 52 8.74 -10.49 -15.96
C GLU A 52 7.51 -11.10 -16.65
N PRO A 53 7.21 -10.76 -17.90
CA PRO A 53 6.12 -11.39 -18.65
C PRO A 53 6.26 -12.91 -18.71
N ALA A 54 5.14 -13.61 -18.61
CA ALA A 54 5.11 -15.05 -18.86
C ALA A 54 5.46 -15.34 -20.32
N LYS A 55 6.11 -16.49 -20.55
CA LYS A 55 6.50 -16.97 -21.89
C LYS A 55 5.29 -17.29 -22.76
#